data_AF-A0ABD6MVG5-F1
#
_entry.id   AF-A0ABD6MVG5-F1
#
_cell.length_a   1.000
_cell.length_b   1.000
_cell.length_c   1.000
_cell.angle_alpha   90.00
_cell.angle_beta   90.00
_cell.angle_gamma   90.00
#
_symmetry.space_group_name_H-M   'P 1'
#
loop_
_entity.id
_entity.type
_entity.pdbx_description
1 polymer ?
#
loop_
_entity_poly.entity_id
_entity_poly.type
_entity_poly.pdbx_seq_one_letter_code
_entity_poly.pdbx_strand_id
1 'polypeptide(L)'
;MIDTVAVEYHGKRHSDFDLLRILKAESQGFVLPVTAYLTGVFINARAAVGVVFGHVRKDSLGRFADGHIIRTSDILEVAREGRFWVLITEHSRYVVATFRPDGGRQSLREYKRFAGDSNHLTPSRLQ
;
A
#
# COMPACT_ATOMS: atom_id res chain seq x y z
N MET A 1 -14.49 18.14 33.55
CA MET A 1 -13.26 17.39 33.18
C MET A 1 -13.65 16.63 31.94
N ILE A 2 -13.17 17.05 30.77
CA ILE A 2 -13.46 16.35 29.51
C ILE A 2 -12.62 15.08 29.50
N ASP A 3 -13.29 13.94 29.65
CA ASP A 3 -12.70 12.62 29.45
C ASP A 3 -12.09 12.59 28.06
N THR A 4 -10.78 12.79 28.04
CA THR A 4 -9.98 12.68 26.83
C THR A 4 -9.94 11.19 26.56
N VAL A 5 -10.92 10.71 25.81
CA VAL A 5 -10.88 9.39 25.19
C VAL A 5 -9.56 9.36 24.44
N ALA A 6 -8.57 8.70 25.03
CA ALA A 6 -7.36 8.32 24.34
C ALA A 6 -7.84 7.42 23.22
N VAL A 7 -8.07 8.02 22.05
CA VAL A 7 -8.12 7.31 20.80
C VAL A 7 -6.70 6.77 20.66
N GLU A 8 -6.45 5.60 21.25
CA GLU A 8 -5.34 4.77 20.88
C GLU A 8 -5.47 4.61 19.37
N TYR A 9 -4.64 5.37 18.67
CA TYR A 9 -4.60 5.40 17.23
C TYR A 9 -4.39 3.95 16.80
N HIS A 10 -5.45 3.30 16.30
CA HIS A 10 -5.44 1.92 15.81
C HIS A 10 -4.64 1.82 14.49
N GLY A 11 -3.44 2.39 14.45
CA GLY A 11 -2.45 2.01 13.47
C GLY A 11 -2.19 0.53 13.68
N LYS A 12 -2.54 -0.31 12.71
CA LYS A 12 -2.15 -1.72 12.77
C LYS A 12 -0.63 -1.74 12.74
N ARG A 13 -0.03 -2.19 13.84
CA ARG A 13 1.42 -2.39 13.92
C ARG A 13 1.82 -3.46 12.91
N HIS A 14 2.92 -3.22 12.19
CA HIS A 14 3.53 -4.26 11.36
C HIS A 14 3.86 -5.46 12.24
N SER A 15 3.49 -6.66 11.81
CA SER A 15 3.94 -7.88 12.48
C SER A 15 5.44 -8.09 12.28
N ASP A 16 6.09 -8.93 13.08
CA ASP A 16 7.50 -9.28 12.88
C ASP A 16 7.73 -9.86 11.47
N PHE A 17 6.76 -10.62 10.96
CA PHE A 17 6.79 -11.10 9.59
C PHE A 17 6.75 -9.96 8.57
N ASP A 18 5.92 -8.94 8.78
CA ASP A 18 5.86 -7.77 7.91
C ASP A 18 7.19 -6.99 7.93
N LEU A 19 7.76 -6.75 9.11
CA LEU A 19 9.04 -6.06 9.27
C LEU A 19 10.18 -6.82 8.58
N LEU A 20 10.27 -8.14 8.75
CA LEU A 20 11.24 -8.97 8.03
C LEU A 20 11.04 -8.92 6.51
N ARG A 21 9.81 -8.77 6.04
CA ARG A 21 9.50 -8.68 4.62
C ARG A 21 9.81 -7.30 4.05
N ILE A 22 9.64 -6.22 4.83
CA ILE A 22 10.09 -4.87 4.50
C ILE A 22 11.62 -4.84 4.38
N LEU A 23 12.35 -5.33 5.39
CA LEU A 23 13.83 -5.37 5.36
C LEU A 23 14.36 -6.14 4.15
N LYS A 24 13.68 -7.24 3.77
CA LYS A 24 14.01 -7.99 2.55
C LYS A 24 13.71 -7.23 1.26
N ALA A 25 12.73 -6.33 1.27
CA ALA A 25 12.41 -5.49 0.12
C ALA A 25 13.44 -4.37 -0.03
N GLU A 26 13.77 -3.70 1.07
CA GLU A 26 14.80 -2.66 1.12
C GLU A 26 16.17 -3.21 0.68
N SER A 27 16.56 -4.39 1.17
CA SER A 27 17.86 -4.98 0.83
C SER A 27 17.96 -5.47 -0.62
N GLN A 28 16.83 -5.76 -1.28
CA GLN A 28 16.83 -6.10 -2.69
C GLN A 28 17.19 -4.89 -3.57
N GLY A 29 16.76 -3.70 -3.16
CA GLY A 29 16.81 -2.49 -3.97
C GLY A 29 15.82 -2.49 -5.13
N PHE A 30 15.54 -1.29 -5.63
CA PHE A 30 14.66 -1.05 -6.78
C PHE A 30 15.30 0.00 -7.69
N VAL A 31 15.16 -0.17 -9.00
CA VAL A 31 15.73 0.73 -10.00
C VAL A 31 15.12 2.13 -9.91
N LEU A 32 13.80 2.19 -9.70
CA LEU A 32 13.06 3.43 -9.56
C LEU A 32 12.71 3.71 -8.08
N PRO A 33 12.66 4.99 -7.66
CA PRO A 33 12.40 5.37 -6.27
C PRO A 33 11.07 4.81 -5.75
N VAL A 34 11.13 4.17 -4.58
CA VAL A 34 9.95 3.66 -3.87
C VAL A 34 9.37 4.79 -3.02
N THR A 35 8.07 5.02 -3.15
CA THR A 35 7.34 5.99 -2.32
C THR A 35 7.08 5.47 -0.92
N ALA A 36 6.68 4.19 -0.80
CA ALA A 36 6.50 3.51 0.48
C ALA A 36 6.42 1.98 0.30
N TYR A 37 6.59 1.25 1.39
CA TYR A 37 6.30 -0.17 1.50
C TYR A 37 4.92 -0.36 2.13
N LEU A 38 4.18 -1.34 1.63
CA LEU A 38 2.85 -1.69 2.12
C LEU A 38 2.81 -3.13 2.64
N THR A 39 2.16 -3.33 3.79
CA THR A 39 1.93 -4.65 4.38
C THR A 39 0.44 -4.93 4.53
N GLY A 40 0.07 -6.21 4.62
CA GLY A 40 -1.32 -6.63 4.74
C GLY A 40 -2.17 -6.19 3.54
N VAL A 41 -1.59 -6.12 2.35
CA VAL A 41 -2.24 -5.50 1.18
C VAL A 41 -3.36 -6.37 0.62
N PHE A 42 -4.45 -5.71 0.24
CA PHE A 42 -5.44 -6.22 -0.70
C PHE A 42 -5.82 -5.11 -1.68
N ILE A 43 -6.34 -5.47 -2.85
CA ILE A 43 -6.83 -4.54 -3.85
C ILE A 43 -8.35 -4.54 -3.81
N ASN A 44 -8.94 -3.35 -3.83
CA ASN A 44 -10.38 -3.18 -3.95
C ASN A 44 -10.66 -2.15 -5.05
N ALA A 45 -11.52 -2.51 -6.00
CA ALA A 45 -11.69 -1.81 -7.26
C ALA A 45 -10.33 -1.59 -7.95
N ARG A 46 -9.86 -0.34 -8.06
CA ARG A 46 -8.56 0.02 -8.66
C ARG A 46 -7.50 0.48 -7.66
N ALA A 47 -7.76 0.41 -6.36
CA ALA A 47 -6.84 0.92 -5.34
C ALA A 47 -6.34 -0.20 -4.43
N ALA A 48 -5.09 -0.10 -3.98
CA ALA A 48 -4.59 -0.93 -2.91
C ALA A 48 -4.93 -0.33 -1.56
N VAL A 49 -5.24 -1.19 -0.60
CA VAL A 49 -5.40 -0.85 0.80
C VAL A 49 -4.41 -1.68 1.59
N GLY A 50 -3.66 -1.03 2.49
CA GLY A 50 -2.63 -1.68 3.30
C GLY A 50 -2.06 -0.76 4.37
N VAL A 51 -1.19 -1.31 5.21
CA VAL A 51 -0.47 -0.55 6.24
C VAL A 51 0.83 -0.02 5.66
N VAL A 52 1.08 1.28 5.82
CA VAL A 52 2.23 1.97 5.22
C VAL A 52 3.47 1.94 6.11
N PHE A 53 4.64 1.85 5.47
CA PHE A 53 5.96 1.99 6.09
C PHE A 53 6.89 2.80 5.18
N GLY A 54 7.64 3.74 5.77
CA GLY A 54 8.69 4.51 5.11
C GLY A 54 8.16 5.48 4.04
N HIS A 55 6.99 6.08 4.24
CA HIS A 55 6.41 6.96 3.22
C HIS A 55 7.17 8.29 3.10
N VAL A 56 7.68 8.58 1.90
CA VAL A 56 8.52 9.78 1.65
C VAL A 56 7.80 11.12 1.87
N ARG A 57 6.46 11.14 1.85
CA ARG A 57 5.62 12.33 2.10
C ARG A 57 4.89 12.31 3.44
N LYS A 58 5.45 11.65 4.46
CA LYS A 58 4.92 11.73 5.82
C LYS A 58 4.86 13.20 6.25
N ASP A 59 3.68 13.67 6.66
CA ASP A 59 3.51 15.07 7.05
C ASP A 59 3.38 15.26 8.57
N SER A 60 3.36 16.53 8.99
CA SER A 60 3.25 16.93 10.39
C SER A 60 1.92 16.56 11.05
N LEU A 61 0.89 16.26 10.25
CA LEU A 61 -0.42 15.80 10.72
C LEU A 61 -0.47 14.26 10.86
N GLY A 62 0.64 13.58 10.58
CA GLY A 62 0.74 12.12 10.67
C GLY A 62 0.11 11.40 9.48
N ARG A 63 -0.28 12.10 8.40
CA ARG A 63 -0.71 11.41 7.18
C ARG A 63 0.48 10.62 6.63
N PHE A 64 0.22 9.37 6.27
CA PHE A 64 1.22 8.40 5.82
C PHE A 64 2.31 8.06 6.85
N ALA A 65 2.09 8.33 8.14
CA ALA A 65 3.00 7.85 9.17
C ALA A 65 2.99 6.31 9.23
N ASP A 66 4.11 5.73 9.62
CA ASP A 66 4.28 4.28 9.71
C ASP A 66 3.21 3.64 10.60
N GLY A 67 2.68 2.49 10.17
CA GLY A 67 1.59 1.80 10.86
C GLY A 67 0.20 2.33 10.51
N HIS A 68 0.07 3.37 9.68
CA HIS A 68 -1.25 3.86 9.26
C HIS A 68 -1.80 3.01 8.10
N ILE A 69 -3.11 2.79 8.12
CA ILE A 69 -3.80 2.19 6.96
C ILE A 69 -3.99 3.29 5.93
N ILE A 70 -3.57 3.01 4.69
CA ILE A 70 -3.78 3.91 3.57
C ILE A 70 -4.57 3.21 2.47
N ARG A 71 -5.30 4.00 1.69
CA ARG A 71 -5.84 3.63 0.38
C ARG A 71 -5.04 4.41 -0.66
N THR A 72 -4.48 3.73 -1.65
CA THR A 72 -3.77 4.41 -2.75
C THR A 72 -4.77 5.14 -3.66
N SER A 73 -4.25 6.01 -4.52
CA SER A 73 -4.97 6.38 -5.75
C SER A 73 -5.06 5.17 -6.69
N ASP A 74 -5.73 5.36 -7.83
CA ASP A 74 -5.88 4.32 -8.83
C ASP A 74 -4.53 3.76 -9.28
N ILE A 75 -4.43 2.44 -9.21
CA ILE A 75 -3.32 1.68 -9.76
C ILE A 75 -3.42 1.80 -11.28
N LEU A 76 -2.36 2.32 -11.86
CA LEU A 76 -2.13 2.42 -13.30
C LEU A 76 -1.40 1.18 -13.83
N GLU A 77 -0.44 0.67 -13.05
CA GLU A 77 0.34 -0.50 -13.43
C GLU A 77 0.68 -1.37 -12.21
N VAL A 78 0.78 -2.68 -12.45
CA VAL A 78 1.27 -3.68 -11.50
C VAL A 78 2.43 -4.43 -12.14
N ALA A 79 3.62 -4.25 -11.57
CA ALA A 79 4.84 -4.89 -12.04
C ALA A 79 5.40 -5.87 -11.01
N ARG A 80 6.12 -6.88 -11.50
CA ARG A 80 6.86 -7.82 -10.65
C ARG A 80 8.34 -7.44 -10.71
N GLU A 81 8.92 -7.03 -9.58
CA GLU A 81 10.32 -6.61 -9.50
C GLU A 81 11.07 -7.42 -8.46
N GLY A 82 11.99 -8.25 -8.92
CA GLY A 82 12.69 -9.23 -8.10
C GLY A 82 11.69 -10.15 -7.38
N ARG A 83 11.60 -10.05 -6.05
CA ARG A 83 10.72 -10.85 -5.17
C ARG A 83 9.46 -10.14 -4.70
N PHE A 84 9.27 -8.86 -5.06
CA PHE A 84 8.09 -8.08 -4.66
C PHE A 84 7.21 -7.66 -5.84
N TRP A 85 5.94 -7.37 -5.52
CA TRP A 85 5.04 -6.68 -6.43
C TRP A 85 5.18 -5.18 -6.21
N VAL A 86 5.13 -4.42 -7.30
CA VAL A 86 5.19 -2.97 -7.30
C VAL A 86 3.91 -2.44 -7.94
N LEU A 87 3.26 -1.52 -7.24
CA LEU A 87 2.07 -0.83 -7.70
C LEU A 87 2.46 0.59 -8.08
N ILE A 88 2.11 0.98 -9.31
CA ILE A 88 2.37 2.32 -9.82
C ILE A 88 1.03 3.04 -9.91
N THR A 89 0.95 4.20 -9.27
CA THR A 89 -0.14 5.17 -9.43
C THR A 89 0.40 6.40 -10.14
N GLU A 90 -0.45 7.41 -10.36
CA GLU A 90 -0.07 8.64 -11.07
C GLU A 90 1.17 9.35 -10.48
N HIS A 91 1.33 9.33 -9.16
CA HIS A 91 2.39 10.08 -8.46
C HIS A 91 3.12 9.26 -7.41
N SER A 92 2.92 7.95 -7.36
CA SER A 92 3.46 7.11 -6.30
C SER A 92 3.75 5.70 -6.75
N ARG A 93 4.76 5.09 -6.12
CA ARG A 93 5.24 3.75 -6.40
C ARG A 93 5.34 2.99 -5.09
N TYR A 94 4.48 2.00 -4.93
CA TYR A 94 4.34 1.24 -3.69
C TYR A 94 4.88 -0.18 -3.84
N VAL A 95 5.70 -0.63 -2.90
CA VAL A 95 6.17 -2.01 -2.87
C VAL A 95 5.28 -2.82 -1.92
N VAL A 96 4.72 -3.93 -2.40
CA VAL A 96 3.90 -4.84 -1.57
C VAL A 96 4.81 -5.84 -0.86
N ALA A 97 5.11 -5.58 0.42
CA ALA A 97 5.92 -6.46 1.26
C ALA A 97 5.17 -7.75 1.62
N THR A 98 3.90 -7.60 2.02
CA THR A 98 3.00 -8.71 2.38
C THR A 98 1.57 -8.46 1.90
N PHE A 99 0.84 -9.55 1.66
CA PHE A 99 -0.59 -9.52 1.36
C PHE A 99 -1.38 -9.86 2.63
N ARG A 100 -2.61 -9.35 2.72
CA ARG A 100 -3.57 -9.82 3.73
C ARG A 100 -3.73 -11.35 3.58
N PRO A 101 -3.66 -12.13 4.68
CA PRO A 101 -3.84 -13.58 4.63
C PRO A 101 -5.17 -13.97 3.97
N ASP A 102 -6.24 -13.26 4.33
CA ASP A 102 -7.59 -13.48 3.82
C ASP A 102 -7.82 -12.72 2.51
N GLY A 103 -7.37 -13.33 1.42
CA GLY A 103 -7.71 -12.92 0.06
C GLY A 103 -6.85 -11.80 -0.54
N GLY A 104 -5.80 -11.32 0.13
CA GLY A 104 -4.95 -10.24 -0.41
C GLY A 104 -4.32 -10.63 -1.76
N ARG A 105 -3.76 -11.84 -1.87
CA ARG A 105 -3.22 -12.36 -3.14
C ARG A 105 -4.31 -12.63 -4.19
N GLN A 106 -5.49 -13.05 -3.75
CA GLN A 106 -6.62 -13.29 -4.65
C GLN A 106 -7.08 -11.98 -5.28
N SER A 107 -7.23 -10.93 -4.49
CA SER A 107 -7.61 -9.60 -4.98
C SER A 107 -6.65 -9.04 -6.03
N LEU A 108 -5.34 -9.32 -5.91
CA LEU A 108 -4.37 -8.96 -6.95
C LEU A 108 -4.61 -9.73 -8.26
N ARG A 109 -4.90 -11.04 -8.18
CA ARG A 109 -5.19 -11.85 -9.37
C ARG A 109 -6.46 -11.38 -10.06
N GLU A 110 -7.50 -11.09 -9.28
CA GLU A 110 -8.77 -10.55 -9.78
C GLU A 110 -8.56 -9.18 -10.44
N TYR A 111 -7.86 -8.26 -9.77
CA TYR A 111 -7.50 -6.96 -10.36
C TYR A 111 -6.75 -7.13 -11.69
N LYS A 112 -5.74 -7.99 -11.75
CA LYS A 112 -4.98 -8.20 -13.00
C LYS A 112 -5.84 -8.78 -14.13
N ARG A 113 -6.82 -9.63 -13.80
CA ARG A 113 -7.80 -10.14 -14.77
C ARG A 113 -8.64 -9.00 -15.34
N PHE A 114 -9.21 -8.16 -14.48
CA PHE A 114 -10.08 -7.05 -14.92
C PHE A 114 -9.33 -5.87 -15.54
N ALA A 115 -8.11 -5.57 -15.08
CA ALA A 115 -7.28 -4.50 -15.64
C ALA A 115 -6.80 -4.83 -17.07
N GLY A 116 -6.64 -6.12 -17.40
CA GLY A 116 -6.46 -6.56 -18.79
C GLY A 116 -7.69 -6.31 -19.66
N ASP A 117 -8.87 -6.22 -19.05
CA ASP A 117 -10.17 -6.12 -19.74
C ASP A 117 -10.75 -4.69 -19.75
N SER A 118 -10.28 -3.76 -18.90
CA SER A 118 -10.99 -2.48 -18.62
C SER A 118 -10.06 -1.27 -18.44
N ASN A 119 -10.13 -0.31 -19.37
CA ASN A 119 -9.32 0.91 -19.41
C ASN A 119 -10.08 2.15 -18.87
N HIS A 120 -10.80 2.02 -17.76
CA HIS A 120 -11.54 3.12 -17.14
C HIS A 120 -10.86 3.59 -15.84
N LEU A 121 -10.40 4.85 -15.85
CA LEU A 121 -9.81 5.56 -14.70
C LEU A 121 -10.91 6.24 -13.88
N THR A 122 -10.73 6.32 -12.55
CA THR A 122 -11.60 7.13 -11.70
C THR A 122 -11.45 8.62 -12.06
N PRO A 123 -12.54 9.37 -12.27
CA PRO A 123 -12.45 10.79 -12.62
C PRO A 123 -11.77 11.61 -11.51
N SER A 124 -10.84 12.47 -11.90
CA SER A 124 -10.00 13.30 -11.00
C SER A 124 -10.74 14.39 -10.21
N ARG A 125 -12.08 14.49 -10.31
CA ARG A 125 -12.89 15.60 -9.76
C ARG A 125 -13.65 15.29 -8.47
N LEU A 126 -13.44 14.13 -7.83
CA LEU A 126 -14.16 13.73 -6.61
C LEU A 126 -13.24 13.45 -5.41
N GLN A 127 -12.01 13.99 -5.39
CA GLN A 127 -11.09 13.91 -4.23
C GLN A 127 -11.10 15.18 -3.40
#